data_AF-A0A6N7WIA8-F1
#
_entry.id   AF-A0A6N7WIA8-F1
#
_cell.length_a   1.000
_cell.length_b   1.000
_cell.length_c   1.000
_cell.angle_alpha   90.00
_cell.angle_beta   90.00
_cell.angle_gamma   90.00
#
_symmetry.space_group_name_H-M   'P 1'
#
loop_
_entity.id
_entity.type
_entity.pdbx_description
1 polymer ?
#
loop_
_entity_poly.entity_id
_entity_poly.type
_entity_poly.pdbx_seq_one_letter_code
_entity_poly.pdbx_strand_id
1 'polypeptide(L)' 'MNTGIILDYLTGLAGNNNREWYHAHMKEYQEANEEFIVLLQELIWRIGEKDSSILHNDPQDLKLFYLPVSSE' A
#
# COMPACT_ATOMS: atom_id res chain seq x y z
N MET A 1 12.21 -1.32 3.76
CA MET A 1 11.16 -1.84 2.87
C MET A 1 11.42 -3.31 2.54
N ASN A 2 10.41 -4.16 2.64
CA ASN A 2 10.36 -5.51 2.09
C ASN A 2 9.25 -5.60 1.02
N THR A 3 9.63 -5.50 -0.25
CA THR A 3 8.68 -5.59 -1.38
C THR A 3 8.01 -6.95 -1.53
N GLY A 4 8.61 -8.01 -0.97
CA GLY A 4 8.02 -9.36 -0.99
C GLY A 4 6.67 -9.38 -0.28
N ILE A 5 6.58 -8.77 0.91
CA ILE A 5 5.35 -8.69 1.71
C ILE A 5 4.23 -7.99 0.92
N ILE A 6 4.56 -6.89 0.24
CA ILE A 6 3.62 -6.13 -0.61
C ILE A 6 3.11 -7.01 -1.75
N LEU A 7 4.03 -7.64 -2.49
CA LEU A 7 3.71 -8.43 -3.67
C LEU A 7 2.96 -9.71 -3.32
N ASP A 8 3.29 -10.37 -2.21
CA ASP A 8 2.63 -11.56 -1.72
C ASP A 8 1.17 -11.25 -1.36
N TYR A 9 0.93 -10.16 -0.62
CA TYR A 9 -0.42 -9.71 -0.30
C TYR A 9 -1.22 -9.36 -1.56
N LEU A 10 -0.65 -8.57 -2.48
CA LEU A 10 -1.32 -8.18 -3.73
C LEU A 10 -1.62 -9.38 -4.62
N THR A 11 -0.75 -10.38 -4.68
CA THR A 11 -0.96 -11.63 -5.43
C THR A 11 -2.12 -12.42 -4.84
N GLY A 12 -2.18 -12.55 -3.50
CA GLY A 12 -3.29 -13.18 -2.80
C GLY A 12 -4.61 -12.45 -3.03
N LEU A 13 -4.60 -11.13 -2.92
CA LEU A 13 -5.78 -10.27 -3.12
C LEU A 13 -6.30 -10.36 -4.57
N ALA A 14 -5.42 -10.34 -5.57
CA ALA A 14 -5.80 -10.43 -6.97
C ALA A 14 -6.59 -11.72 -7.29
N GLY A 15 -6.25 -12.83 -6.62
CA GLY A 15 -6.97 -14.10 -6.74
C GLY A 15 -8.23 -14.20 -5.86
N ASN A 16 -8.39 -13.34 -4.85
CA ASN A 16 -9.39 -13.49 -3.80
C ASN A 16 -9.97 -12.13 -3.36
N ASN A 17 -10.40 -11.31 -4.30
CA ASN A 17 -10.91 -9.96 -4.04
C ASN A 17 -12.36 -9.99 -3.51
N ASN A 18 -12.57 -10.58 -2.34
CA ASN A 18 -13.85 -10.62 -1.63
C ASN A 18 -13.68 -10.26 -0.15
N ARG A 19 -14.81 -9.96 0.50
CA ARG A 19 -14.84 -9.42 1.86
C ARG A 19 -14.33 -10.43 2.88
N GLU A 20 -14.68 -11.70 2.73
CA GLU A 20 -14.32 -12.78 3.63
C GLU A 20 -12.80 -13.00 3.65
N TRP A 21 -12.19 -13.03 2.47
CA TRP A 21 -10.75 -13.16 2.34
C TRP A 21 -10.02 -11.97 2.97
N TYR A 22 -10.51 -10.75 2.72
CA TYR A 22 -9.93 -9.55 3.32
C TYR A 22 -9.95 -9.60 4.86
N HIS A 23 -11.09 -9.94 5.47
CA HIS A 23 -11.16 -10.04 6.94
C HIS A 23 -10.23 -11.11 7.49
N ALA A 24 -10.07 -12.23 6.78
CA ALA A 24 -9.15 -13.28 7.15
C ALA A 24 -7.67 -12.86 7.03
N HIS A 25 -7.35 -11.93 6.12
CA HIS A 25 -5.98 -11.48 5.81
C HIS A 25 -5.75 -10.01 6.20
N MET A 26 -6.50 -9.50 7.19
CA MET A 26 -6.44 -8.10 7.62
C MET A 26 -5.08 -7.74 8.22
N LYS A 27 -4.38 -8.72 8.81
CA LYS A 27 -3.06 -8.50 9.40
C LYS A 27 -1.99 -8.37 8.30
N GLU A 28 -2.04 -9.24 7.31
CA GLU A 28 -1.18 -9.23 6.14
C GLU A 28 -1.37 -7.94 5.34
N TYR A 29 -2.61 -7.44 5.26
CA TYR A 29 -2.90 -6.12 4.72
C TYR A 29 -2.18 -5.01 5.50
N GLN A 30 -2.25 -5.02 6.83
CA GLN A 30 -1.58 -4.00 7.65
C GLN A 30 -0.07 -4.02 7.45
N GLU A 31 0.53 -5.21 7.47
CA GLU A 31 1.98 -5.40 7.25
C GLU A 31 2.39 -4.95 5.83
N ALA A 32 1.65 -5.35 4.80
CA ALA A 32 1.91 -4.91 3.42
C ALA A 32 1.73 -3.39 3.26
N ASN A 33 0.74 -2.80 3.91
CA ASN A 33 0.50 -1.36 3.86
C ASN A 33 1.59 -0.55 4.57
N GLU A 34 2.12 -1.05 5.70
CA GLU A 34 3.28 -0.43 6.36
C GLU A 34 4.51 -0.43 5.45
N GLU A 35 4.82 -1.56 4.82
CA GLU A 35 5.92 -1.66 3.86
C GLU A 35 5.72 -0.76 2.63
N PHE A 36 4.47 -0.59 2.18
CA PHE A 36 4.11 0.30 1.08
C PHE A 36 4.30 1.79 1.45
N ILE A 37 3.94 2.19 2.66
CA ILE A 37 4.19 3.55 3.15
C ILE A 37 5.69 3.85 3.19
N VAL A 38 6.52 2.88 3.62
CA VAL A 38 7.98 3.02 3.57
C VAL A 38 8.48 3.18 2.14
N LEU A 39 7.97 2.39 1.18
CA LEU A 39 8.30 2.55 -0.24
C LEU A 39 7.97 3.97 -0.74
N LEU A 40 6.77 4.48 -0.43
CA LEU A 40 6.36 5.82 -0.82
C LEU A 40 7.29 6.90 -0.25
N GLN A 41 7.70 6.75 1.02
CA GLN A 41 8.64 7.68 1.64
C GLN A 41 9.99 7.68 0.94
N GLU A 42 10.53 6.50 0.62
CA GLU A 42 11.79 6.35 -0.11
C GLU A 42 11.70 6.98 -1.51
N LEU A 43 10.58 6.78 -2.21
CA LEU A 43 10.33 7.38 -3.52
C LEU A 43 10.25 8.91 -3.46
N ILE A 44 9.53 9.46 -2.47
CA ILE A 44 9.41 10.92 -2.26
C ILE A 44 10.79 11.54 -2.02
N TRP A 45 11.62 10.93 -1.18
CA TRP A 45 12.97 11.45 -0.96
C TRP A 45 13.83 11.34 -2.22
N ARG A 46 13.80 10.21 -2.92
CA ARG A 46 14.66 9.98 -4.08
C ARG A 46 14.32 10.90 -5.25
N ILE A 47 13.04 11.11 -5.51
CA ILE A 47 12.59 12.07 -6.54
C ILE A 47 12.85 13.50 -6.04
N GLY A 48 12.68 13.75 -4.74
CA GLY A 48 12.91 15.03 -4.08
C GLY A 48 14.33 15.57 -4.20
N GLU A 49 15.32 14.68 -4.38
CA GLU A 49 16.70 15.05 -4.72
C GLU A 49 16.81 15.86 -6.02
N LYS A 50 15.86 15.67 -6.94
CA LYS A 50 15.82 16.33 -8.27
C LYS A 50 14.66 17.31 -8.40
N ASP A 51 13.56 17.05 -7.72
CA ASP A 51 12.38 17.89 -7.72
C ASP A 51 11.88 18.11 -6.28
N SER A 52 12.33 19.19 -5.66
CA SER A 52 11.94 19.51 -4.29
C SER A 52 10.45 19.80 -4.14
N SER A 53 9.71 20.04 -5.24
CA SER A 53 8.29 20.30 -5.18
C SER A 53 7.50 19.14 -4.61
N ILE A 54 8.03 17.91 -4.62
CA ILE A 54 7.32 16.73 -4.13
C ILE A 54 7.60 16.38 -2.65
N LEU A 55 8.55 17.05 -2.00
CA LEU A 55 8.97 16.74 -0.62
C LEU A 55 7.91 17.05 0.45
N HIS A 56 6.87 17.81 0.10
CA HIS A 56 5.77 18.13 1.00
C HIS A 56 4.70 17.03 1.09
N ASN A 57 4.78 15.99 0.26
CA ASN A 57 3.81 14.89 0.29
C ASN A 57 4.05 14.02 1.53
N ASP A 58 2.98 13.73 2.27
CA ASP A 58 2.99 12.71 3.32
C ASP A 58 2.68 11.34 2.69
N PRO A 59 3.56 10.33 2.84
CA PRO A 59 3.28 8.95 2.41
C PRO A 59 1.94 8.39 2.91
N GLN A 60 1.45 8.81 4.08
CA GLN A 60 0.19 8.32 4.64
C GLN A 60 -1.06 8.87 3.93
N ASP A 61 -0.94 9.99 3.24
CA ASP A 61 -2.03 10.59 2.45
C ASP A 61 -2.15 9.92 1.06
N LEU A 62 -1.13 9.15 0.67
CA LEU A 62 -1.02 8.47 -0.62
C LEU A 62 -1.25 6.95 -0.53
N LYS A 63 -1.62 6.45 0.65
CA LYS A 63 -1.88 5.02 0.87
C LYS A 63 -3.13 4.55 0.12
N LEU A 64 -3.23 3.25 -0.11
CA LEU A 64 -4.45 2.64 -0.65
C LEU A 64 -5.63 2.89 0.32
N PHE A 65 -6.59 3.71 -0.10
CA PHE A 65 -7.89 3.78 0.55
C PHE A 65 -8.74 2.60 0.08
N TYR A 66 -9.31 1.86 1.02
CA TYR A 66 -10.35 0.89 0.73
C TYR A 66 -11.59 1.65 0.25
N LEU A 67 -11.88 1.62 -1.05
CA LEU A 67 -13.24 1.72 -1.53
C LEU A 67 -13.83 0.31 -1.39
N PRO A 68 -14.83 0.09 -0.50
CA PRO A 68 -15.55 -1.16 -0.54
C PRO A 68 -16.01 -1.39 -1.96
N VAL A 69 -15.60 -2.53 -2.53
CA VAL A 69 -16.26 -3.06 -3.72
C VAL A 69 -17.74 -3.04 -3.38
N SER A 70 -18.49 -2.21 -4.10
CA SER A 70 -19.92 -2.03 -3.93
C SER A 70 -20.53 -3.42 -3.81
N SER A 71 -21.24 -3.64 -2.71
CA SER A 71 -22.14 -4.77 -2.58
C SER A 71 -23.22 -4.60 -3.64
N GLU A 72 -23.01 -5.22 -4.80
CA GLU A 72 -24.08 -5.65 -5.71
C GLU A 72 -24.41 -7.11 -5.44
#